data_AF-A0AAU2FCV3-F1
#
_entry.id   AF-A0AAU2FCV3-F1
#
_cell.length_a   1.000
_cell.length_b   1.000
_cell.length_c   1.000
_cell.angle_alpha   90.00
_cell.angle_beta   90.00
_cell.angle_gamma   90.00
#
_symmetry.space_group_name_H-M   'P 1'
#
loop_
_entity.id
_entity.type
_entity.pdbx_description
1 polymer ?
#
loop_
_entity_poly.entity_id
_entity_poly.type
_entity_poly.pdbx_seq_one_letter_code
_entity_poly.pdbx_strand_id
1 'polypeptide(L)'
;MEAAVVRSFGRPLVIEERPDPEPGPGQVRVRVEASGLCHTDIHAAHMVALPAGGTVSVPIFDTVLNGTSVIGSVVGTRQDLDEVFQPHATGRTKVVYETRLLDSVDESSAQVLDGRIKARIVFEM
;
A
#
# COMPACT_ATOMS: atom_id res chain seq x y z
N MET A 1 8.48 5.81 -19.68
CA MET A 1 8.47 5.79 -18.21
C MET A 1 8.68 4.37 -17.75
N GLU A 2 9.65 4.18 -16.89
CA GLU A 2 9.91 2.89 -16.27
C GLU A 2 8.82 2.55 -15.25
N ALA A 3 8.37 1.30 -15.24
CA ALA A 3 7.32 0.83 -14.35
C ALA A 3 7.55 -0.63 -13.94
N ALA A 4 7.28 -0.94 -12.67
CA ALA A 4 7.17 -2.31 -12.20
C ALA A 4 5.76 -2.86 -12.51
N VAL A 5 5.67 -3.92 -13.31
CA VAL A 5 4.41 -4.44 -13.86
C VAL A 5 4.16 -5.87 -13.38
N VAL A 6 2.98 -6.10 -12.81
CA VAL A 6 2.48 -7.45 -12.52
C VAL A 6 1.89 -8.03 -13.81
N ARG A 7 2.63 -8.94 -14.46
CA ARG A 7 2.16 -9.64 -15.67
C ARG A 7 1.24 -10.83 -15.38
N SER A 8 1.45 -11.48 -14.24
CA SER A 8 0.69 -12.64 -13.81
C SER A 8 0.75 -12.76 -12.29
N PHE A 9 -0.35 -13.22 -11.70
CA PHE A 9 -0.43 -13.37 -10.25
C PHE A 9 0.55 -14.43 -9.73
N GLY A 10 1.14 -14.16 -8.56
CA GLY A 10 2.10 -15.06 -7.92
C GLY A 10 3.47 -15.13 -8.61
N ARG A 11 3.74 -14.28 -9.61
CA ARG A 11 5.04 -14.15 -10.26
C ARG A 11 5.70 -12.82 -9.87
N PRO A 12 7.05 -12.74 -9.92
CA PRO A 12 7.76 -11.47 -9.70
C PRO A 12 7.28 -10.37 -10.64
N LEU A 13 7.45 -9.12 -10.21
CA LEU A 13 7.18 -7.96 -11.06
C LEU A 13 8.23 -7.90 -12.17
N VAL A 14 7.88 -7.27 -13.28
CA VAL A 14 8.82 -7.04 -14.38
C VAL A 14 8.96 -5.54 -14.57
N ILE A 15 10.21 -5.08 -14.61
CA ILE A 15 10.50 -3.69 -14.96
C ILE A 15 10.36 -3.51 -16.47
N GLU A 16 9.54 -2.54 -16.87
CA GLU A 16 9.24 -2.27 -18.26
C GLU A 16 9.21 -0.78 -18.57
N GLU A 17 9.65 -0.43 -19.78
CA GLU A 17 9.39 0.88 -20.35
C GLU A 17 7.94 0.94 -20.89
N ARG A 18 7.22 1.96 -20.42
CA ARG A 18 5.83 2.25 -20.80
C ARG A 18 5.73 3.65 -21.39
N PRO A 19 4.87 3.87 -22.40
CA PRO A 19 4.64 5.22 -22.90
C PRO A 19 4.02 6.09 -21.80
N ASP A 20 4.35 7.37 -21.81
CA ASP A 20 3.70 8.34 -20.94
C ASP A 20 2.19 8.42 -21.28
N PRO A 21 1.29 8.42 -20.28
CA PRO A 21 -0.14 8.45 -20.54
C PRO A 21 -0.60 9.83 -21.06
N GLU A 22 -1.46 9.82 -22.08
CA GLU A 22 -2.17 11.01 -22.55
C GLU A 22 -3.47 11.21 -21.73
N PRO A 23 -3.67 12.38 -21.10
CA PRO A 23 -4.87 12.62 -20.30
C PRO A 23 -6.11 12.82 -21.19
N GLY A 24 -7.20 12.12 -20.86
CA GLY A 24 -8.52 12.34 -21.47
C GLY A 24 -9.27 13.55 -20.87
N PRO A 25 -10.50 13.83 -21.34
CA PRO A 25 -11.32 14.91 -20.80
C PRO A 25 -11.52 14.79 -19.27
N GLY A 26 -11.16 15.85 -18.53
CA GLY A 26 -11.25 15.89 -17.06
C GLY A 26 -10.13 15.17 -16.31
N GLN A 27 -9.14 14.62 -17.01
CA GLN A 27 -7.95 14.02 -16.41
C GLN A 27 -6.77 14.99 -16.42
N VAL A 28 -5.84 14.80 -15.49
CA VAL A 28 -4.57 15.51 -15.46
C VAL A 28 -3.43 14.51 -15.48
N ARG A 29 -2.34 14.85 -16.15
CA ARG A 29 -1.09 14.09 -16.07
C ARG A 29 -0.29 14.61 -14.89
N VAL A 30 0.08 13.71 -13.99
CA VAL A 30 0.95 14.00 -12.84
C VAL A 30 2.31 13.35 -13.04
N ARG A 31 3.38 14.07 -12.66
CA ARG A 31 4.72 13.47 -12.57
C ARG A 31 4.82 12.79 -11.20
N VAL A 32 5.18 11.52 -11.20
CA VAL A 32 5.40 10.77 -9.97
C VAL A 32 6.87 10.95 -9.58
N GLU A 33 7.12 11.58 -8.43
CA GLU A 33 8.49 11.75 -7.90
C GLU A 33 8.94 10.53 -7.10
N ALA A 34 8.00 9.79 -6.52
CA ALA A 34 8.26 8.62 -5.69
C ALA A 34 7.03 7.72 -5.60
N SER A 35 7.24 6.42 -5.42
CA SER A 35 6.17 5.44 -5.19
C SER A 35 6.52 4.54 -4.02
N GLY A 36 5.55 4.26 -3.14
CA GLY A 36 5.78 3.43 -1.95
C GLY A 36 5.19 2.03 -2.11
N LEU A 37 5.95 1.00 -1.72
CA LEU A 37 5.48 -0.40 -1.68
C LEU A 37 4.96 -0.76 -0.28
N CYS A 38 3.81 -1.44 -0.20
CA CYS A 38 3.31 -2.02 1.05
C CYS A 38 2.82 -3.47 0.89
N HIS A 39 2.49 -4.08 2.03
CA HIS A 39 1.91 -5.42 2.08
C HIS A 39 0.66 -5.54 1.21
N THR A 40 -0.20 -4.51 1.16
CA THR A 40 -1.42 -4.54 0.32
C THR A 40 -1.11 -4.63 -1.18
N ASP A 41 -0.06 -3.97 -1.67
CA ASP A 41 0.34 -4.06 -3.08
C ASP A 41 0.79 -5.48 -3.42
N ILE A 42 1.52 -6.11 -2.50
CA ILE A 42 1.97 -7.49 -2.63
C ILE A 42 0.80 -8.46 -2.53
N HIS A 43 -0.14 -8.24 -1.62
CA HIS A 43 -1.38 -8.99 -1.53
C HIS A 43 -2.16 -8.98 -2.85
N ALA A 44 -2.21 -7.83 -3.54
CA ALA A 44 -2.82 -7.73 -4.87
C ALA A 44 -2.04 -8.52 -5.94
N ALA A 45 -0.70 -8.50 -5.90
CA ALA A 45 0.13 -9.28 -6.82
C ALA A 45 0.07 -10.81 -6.57
N HIS A 46 -0.14 -11.23 -5.33
CA HIS A 46 -0.09 -12.64 -4.89
C HIS A 46 -1.46 -13.25 -4.53
N MET A 47 -2.57 -12.51 -4.71
CA MET A 47 -3.94 -12.94 -4.37
C MET A 47 -4.14 -13.36 -2.90
N VAL A 48 -3.37 -12.79 -1.98
CA VAL A 48 -3.53 -13.06 -0.54
C VAL A 48 -4.40 -11.95 0.05
N ALA A 49 -5.71 -12.14 0.12
CA ALA A 49 -6.62 -11.18 0.73
C ALA A 49 -7.69 -11.91 1.55
N LEU A 50 -8.42 -11.17 2.39
CA LEU A 50 -9.64 -11.72 2.98
C LEU A 50 -10.61 -12.09 1.84
N PRO A 51 -11.22 -13.30 1.88
CA PRO A 51 -12.14 -13.73 0.85
C PRO A 51 -13.30 -12.73 0.76
N ALA A 52 -13.65 -12.30 -0.45
CA ALA A 52 -14.69 -11.28 -0.67
C ALA A 52 -16.08 -11.67 -0.11
N GLY A 53 -16.33 -12.98 0.06
CA GLY A 53 -17.54 -13.52 0.71
C GLY A 53 -17.29 -14.08 2.11
N GLY A 54 -16.15 -13.80 2.72
CA GLY A 54 -15.79 -14.28 4.04
C GLY A 54 -16.67 -13.68 5.14
N THR A 55 -16.96 -14.48 6.15
CA THR A 55 -17.67 -14.05 7.36
C THR A 55 -16.76 -14.12 8.57
N VAL A 56 -16.88 -13.15 9.48
CA VAL A 56 -16.24 -13.20 10.80
C VAL A 56 -17.29 -13.69 11.81
N SER A 57 -16.94 -14.72 12.60
CA SER A 57 -17.77 -15.22 13.69
C SER A 57 -17.21 -14.75 15.02
N VAL A 58 -18.06 -14.21 15.90
CA VAL A 58 -17.67 -13.73 17.24
C VAL A 58 -18.51 -14.39 18.34
N PRO A 59 -17.92 -14.71 19.51
CA PRO A 59 -18.65 -15.31 20.63
C PRO A 59 -19.58 -14.29 21.28
N ILE A 60 -20.89 -14.54 21.25
CA ILE A 60 -21.92 -13.59 21.74
C ILE A 60 -21.71 -13.26 23.22
N PHE A 61 -21.57 -14.27 24.08
CA PHE A 61 -21.45 -14.06 25.53
C PHE A 61 -20.23 -13.21 25.88
N ASP A 62 -19.05 -13.56 25.37
CA ASP A 62 -17.83 -12.81 25.66
C ASP A 62 -17.87 -11.40 25.07
N THR A 63 -18.48 -11.23 23.90
CA THR A 63 -18.63 -9.92 23.26
C THR A 63 -19.49 -9.00 24.13
N VAL A 64 -20.60 -9.51 24.67
CA VAL A 64 -21.50 -8.72 25.53
C VAL A 64 -20.87 -8.44 26.89
N LEU A 65 -20.34 -9.46 27.57
CA LEU A 65 -19.80 -9.30 28.92
C LEU A 65 -18.57 -8.39 28.98
N ASN A 66 -17.72 -8.46 27.95
CA ASN A 66 -16.50 -7.65 27.89
C ASN A 66 -16.70 -6.31 27.17
N GLY A 67 -17.87 -6.07 26.57
CA GLY A 67 -18.12 -4.88 25.75
C GLY A 67 -17.23 -4.82 24.50
N THR A 68 -16.85 -5.96 23.93
CA THR A 68 -15.95 -6.04 22.78
C THR A 68 -16.62 -5.49 21.52
N SER A 69 -15.92 -4.65 20.76
CA SER A 69 -16.41 -4.10 19.49
C SER A 69 -15.56 -4.58 18.32
N VAL A 70 -16.21 -4.94 17.20
CA VAL A 70 -15.56 -5.26 15.92
C VAL A 70 -15.84 -4.14 14.95
N ILE A 71 -14.80 -3.39 14.57
CA ILE A 71 -14.92 -2.22 13.69
C ILE A 71 -14.09 -2.49 12.44
N GLY A 72 -14.75 -2.50 11.28
CA GLY A 72 -14.06 -2.51 10.00
C GLY A 72 -13.43 -1.14 9.74
N SER A 73 -12.16 -1.12 9.35
CA SER A 73 -11.46 0.09 8.92
C SER A 73 -10.67 -0.20 7.66
N VAL A 74 -10.80 0.66 6.66
CA VAL A 74 -10.06 0.60 5.41
C VAL A 74 -9.74 2.02 4.98
N VAL A 75 -8.47 2.26 4.65
CA VAL A 75 -7.96 3.56 4.21
C VAL A 75 -8.44 4.73 5.10
N GLY A 76 -8.54 5.94 4.55
CA GLY A 76 -9.09 7.11 5.20
C GLY A 76 -9.81 8.01 4.20
N THR A 77 -10.53 8.98 4.71
CA THR A 77 -11.19 10.04 3.95
C THR A 77 -10.18 11.11 3.51
N ARG A 78 -10.61 12.03 2.64
CA ARG A 78 -9.79 13.21 2.29
C ARG A 78 -9.54 14.11 3.50
N GLN A 79 -10.50 14.18 4.41
CA GLN A 79 -10.35 14.93 5.65
C GLN A 79 -9.29 14.30 6.56
N ASP A 80 -9.29 12.96 6.71
CA ASP A 80 -8.26 12.26 7.47
C ASP A 80 -6.86 12.54 6.91
N LEU A 81 -6.73 12.63 5.58
CA LEU A 81 -5.49 12.99 4.92
C LEU A 81 -5.01 14.39 5.32
N ASP A 82 -5.89 15.39 5.22
CA ASP A 82 -5.58 16.77 5.60
C ASP A 82 -5.18 16.87 7.09
N GLU A 83 -5.92 16.16 7.95
CA GLU A 83 -5.67 16.11 9.40
C GLU A 83 -4.36 15.42 9.76
N VAL A 84 -3.89 14.44 8.97
CA VAL A 84 -2.59 13.76 9.17
C VAL A 84 -1.42 14.61 8.65
N PHE A 85 -1.63 15.39 7.58
CA PHE A 85 -0.56 16.25 7.05
C PHE A 85 -0.23 17.43 7.97
N GLN A 86 -1.20 18.00 8.67
CA GLN A 86 -0.98 19.10 9.62
C GLN A 86 0.04 18.78 10.74
N PRO A 87 -0.09 17.68 11.51
CA PRO A 87 0.90 17.31 12.52
C PRO A 87 2.24 16.92 11.89
N HIS A 88 2.26 16.35 10.69
CA HIS A 88 3.51 16.07 9.99
C HIS A 88 4.27 17.34 9.60
N ALA A 89 3.58 18.33 9.04
CA ALA A 89 4.16 19.63 8.68
C ALA A 89 4.72 20.39 9.90
N THR A 90 4.16 20.14 11.08
CA THR A 90 4.65 20.71 12.35
C THR A 90 5.68 19.83 13.07
N GLY A 91 6.17 18.77 12.41
CA GLY A 91 7.20 17.87 12.93
C GLY A 91 6.75 16.97 14.06
N ARG A 92 5.44 16.87 14.33
CA ARG A 92 4.87 16.01 15.39
C ARG A 92 4.84 14.53 15.00
N THR A 93 4.95 14.23 13.72
CA THR A 93 5.05 12.87 13.21
C THR A 93 6.27 12.74 12.30
N LYS A 94 6.91 11.56 12.33
CA LYS A 94 8.02 11.20 11.45
C LYS A 94 7.67 9.93 10.70
N VAL A 95 7.70 9.98 9.38
CA VAL A 95 7.58 8.78 8.55
C VAL A 95 8.91 8.03 8.65
N VAL A 96 8.86 6.77 9.08
CA VAL A 96 10.00 5.88 9.01
C VAL A 96 9.92 5.17 7.66
N TYR A 97 10.92 5.39 6.83
CA TYR A 97 11.02 4.77 5.53
C TYR A 97 12.48 4.58 5.15
N GLU A 98 12.69 3.73 4.16
CA GLU A 98 13.94 3.58 3.45
C GLU A 98 13.70 3.79 1.97
N THR A 99 14.67 4.42 1.32
CA THR A 99 14.60 4.70 -0.11
C THR A 99 15.40 3.66 -0.90
N ARG A 100 14.87 3.23 -2.04
CA ARG A 100 15.51 2.26 -2.95
C ARG A 100 15.28 2.66 -4.40
N LEU A 101 16.06 2.08 -5.32
CA LEU A 101 15.82 2.20 -6.76
C LEU A 101 14.70 1.26 -7.21
N LEU A 102 13.94 1.65 -8.22
CA LEU A 102 12.83 0.87 -8.78
C LEU A 102 13.28 -0.54 -9.22
N ASP A 103 14.48 -0.71 -9.75
CA ASP A 103 15.07 -1.99 -10.16
C ASP A 103 15.08 -3.05 -9.05
N SER A 104 15.11 -2.60 -7.79
CA SER A 104 15.11 -3.49 -6.62
C SER A 104 13.70 -3.92 -6.18
N VAL A 105 12.66 -3.68 -6.98
CA VAL A 105 11.26 -3.91 -6.59
C VAL A 105 10.96 -5.36 -6.20
N ASP A 106 11.55 -6.33 -6.89
CA ASP A 106 11.33 -7.76 -6.61
C ASP A 106 11.97 -8.17 -5.28
N GLU A 107 13.23 -7.77 -5.07
CA GLU A 107 13.92 -8.03 -3.80
C GLU A 107 13.17 -7.35 -2.66
N SER A 108 12.76 -6.11 -2.86
CA SER A 108 11.97 -5.33 -1.90
C SER A 108 10.65 -6.02 -1.57
N SER A 109 9.94 -6.56 -2.58
CA SER A 109 8.70 -7.31 -2.38
C SER A 109 8.92 -8.57 -1.55
N ALA A 110 9.98 -9.34 -1.85
CA ALA A 110 10.35 -10.52 -1.08
C ALA A 110 10.70 -10.18 0.39
N GLN A 111 11.46 -9.10 0.62
CA GLN A 111 11.82 -8.68 1.97
C GLN A 111 10.62 -8.19 2.78
N VAL A 112 9.64 -7.53 2.14
CA VAL A 112 8.39 -7.14 2.79
C VAL A 112 7.60 -8.40 3.21
N LEU A 113 7.47 -9.40 2.32
CA LEU A 113 6.81 -10.68 2.63
C LEU A 113 7.45 -11.44 3.79
N ASP A 114 8.78 -11.45 3.84
CA ASP A 114 9.53 -12.13 4.90
C ASP A 114 9.59 -11.33 6.21
N GLY A 115 8.92 -10.17 6.29
CA GLY A 115 8.94 -9.31 7.49
C GLY A 115 10.32 -8.73 7.81
N ARG A 116 11.21 -8.64 6.82
CA ARG A 116 12.60 -8.15 6.99
C ARG A 116 12.72 -6.63 6.91
N ILE A 117 11.67 -5.94 6.47
CA ILE A 117 11.63 -4.48 6.38
C ILE A 117 11.09 -3.89 7.67
N LYS A 118 11.81 -2.91 8.22
CA LYS A 118 11.45 -2.24 9.48
C LYS A 118 10.26 -1.28 9.35
N ALA A 119 10.03 -0.74 8.15
CA ALA A 119 9.00 0.27 7.90
C ALA A 119 8.57 0.33 6.42
N ARG A 120 8.38 1.52 5.83
CA ARG A 120 7.95 1.70 4.44
C ARG A 120 9.15 1.71 3.48
N ILE A 121 9.05 1.04 2.33
CA ILE A 121 9.96 1.24 1.19
C ILE A 121 9.37 2.32 0.29
N VAL A 122 10.20 3.26 -0.12
CA VAL A 122 9.90 4.28 -1.13
C VAL A 122 10.89 4.12 -2.28
N PHE A 123 10.38 4.03 -3.51
CA PHE A 123 11.20 3.96 -4.71
C PHE A 123 11.42 5.35 -5.30
N GLU A 124 12.67 5.67 -5.60
CA GLU A 124 13.08 6.79 -6.45
C GLU A 124 12.94 6.40 -7.92
N MET A 125 12.51 7.35 -8.75
CA MET A 125 12.25 7.21 -10.19
C MET A 125 13.12 8.15 -11.01
#